data_AF-A0A7Z2G4Q8-F1
#
_entry.id   AF-A0A7Z2G4Q8-F1
#
_cell.length_a   1.000
_cell.length_b   1.000
_cell.length_c   1.000
_cell.angle_alpha   90.00
_cell.angle_beta   90.00
_cell.angle_gamma   90.00
#
_symmetry.space_group_name_H-M   'P 1'
#
loop_
_entity.id
_entity.type
_entity.pdbx_description
1 polymer ?
#
loop_
_entity_poly.entity_id
_entity_poly.type
_entity_poly.pdbx_seq_one_letter_code
_entity_poly.pdbx_strand_id
1 'polypeptide(L)'
;MARDPKPHSFSPAIATEHGVIAAVLINHLSFWIEHNRANKVNFHDERWWTYNSLKAFEKQFPYLTLKQIRGALEKLVEKNVLLTGHFHENKYDRRTWYAFADETRYLDLEPVATDLPSGANGHAVKGKSVCRQGQMDSLTRANGLAPEGKSLVNTDVNTDVNQMVPTREQHIELQLSAARRAPRRLS
;
A
#
# COMPACT_ATOMS: atom_id res chain seq x y z
N MET A 1 1.65 29.88 6.05
CA MET A 1 0.55 28.97 6.43
C MET A 1 0.92 27.57 5.97
N ALA A 2 0.79 26.56 6.82
CA ALA A 2 1.02 25.19 6.41
C ALA A 2 -0.02 24.80 5.35
N ARG A 3 0.39 24.05 4.33
CA ARG A 3 -0.53 23.53 3.31
C ARG A 3 -1.45 22.51 3.97
N ASP A 4 -2.75 22.62 3.72
CA ASP A 4 -3.71 21.64 4.22
C ASP A 4 -3.34 20.23 3.73
N PRO A 5 -3.47 19.21 4.59
CA PRO A 5 -3.23 17.83 4.19
C PRO A 5 -4.19 17.42 3.06
N LYS A 6 -3.74 16.50 2.20
CA LYS A 6 -4.55 15.97 1.10
C LYS A 6 -5.87 15.40 1.67
N PRO A 7 -7.02 15.67 1.02
CA PRO A 7 -8.31 15.16 1.51
C PRO A 7 -8.36 13.63 1.47
N HIS A 8 -9.08 13.05 2.44
CA HIS A 8 -9.46 11.64 2.44
C HIS A 8 -10.83 11.46 1.77
N SER A 9 -10.92 10.55 0.81
CA SER A 9 -12.18 10.14 0.16
C SER A 9 -12.53 8.70 0.53
N PHE A 10 -13.80 8.32 0.35
CA PHE A 10 -14.29 6.95 0.50
C PHE A 10 -15.57 6.75 -0.33
N SER A 11 -15.91 5.50 -0.64
CA SER A 11 -17.14 5.15 -1.38
C SER A 11 -18.37 5.22 -0.46
N PRO A 12 -19.43 5.99 -0.82
CA PRO A 12 -20.68 6.01 -0.06
C PRO A 12 -21.35 4.64 0.04
N ALA A 13 -21.28 3.82 -1.02
CA ALA A 13 -21.87 2.49 -1.03
C ALA A 13 -21.22 1.56 0.01
N ILE A 14 -19.88 1.57 0.08
CA ILE A 14 -19.12 0.82 1.08
C ILE A 14 -19.41 1.35 2.49
N ALA A 15 -19.58 2.67 2.64
CA ALA A 15 -19.91 3.28 3.92
C ALA A 15 -21.31 2.90 4.42
N THR A 16 -22.29 2.77 3.52
CA THR A 16 -23.63 2.28 3.86
C THR A 16 -23.60 0.83 4.35
N GLU A 17 -22.75 -0.01 3.77
CA GLU A 17 -22.69 -1.44 4.06
C GLU A 17 -21.86 -1.78 5.31
N HIS A 18 -20.70 -1.13 5.46
CA HIS A 18 -19.72 -1.46 6.50
C HIS A 18 -19.56 -0.36 7.56
N GLY A 19 -20.09 0.83 7.31
CA GLY A 19 -19.92 2.02 8.13
C GLY A 19 -18.80 2.93 7.63
N VAL A 20 -18.89 4.22 7.96
CA VAL A 20 -17.97 5.26 7.46
C VAL A 20 -16.51 4.97 7.79
N ILE A 21 -16.23 4.57 9.03
CA ILE A 21 -14.86 4.29 9.48
C ILE A 21 -14.26 3.11 8.70
N ALA A 22 -15.04 2.06 8.50
CA ALA A 22 -14.62 0.90 7.73
C ALA A 22 -14.37 1.29 6.26
N ALA A 23 -15.23 2.12 5.66
CA ALA A 23 -15.06 2.58 4.29
C ALA A 23 -13.80 3.43 4.09
N VAL A 24 -13.45 4.29 5.05
CA VAL A 24 -12.18 5.05 5.04
C VAL A 24 -10.98 4.11 5.06
N LEU A 25 -10.99 3.10 5.93
CA LEU A 25 -9.90 2.12 6.04
C LEU A 25 -9.81 1.24 4.79
N ILE A 26 -10.93 0.77 4.23
CA ILE A 26 -10.98 0.03 2.97
C ILE A 26 -10.34 0.86 1.85
N ASN A 27 -10.77 2.11 1.67
CA ASN A 27 -10.21 2.96 0.61
C ASN A 27 -8.70 3.16 0.76
N HIS A 28 -8.22 3.35 1.99
CA HIS A 28 -6.79 3.46 2.28
C HIS A 28 -6.01 2.17 1.99
N LEU A 29 -6.53 1.02 2.40
CA LEU A 29 -5.92 -0.28 2.14
C LEU A 29 -5.88 -0.59 0.64
N SER A 30 -6.95 -0.27 -0.08
CA SER A 30 -7.05 -0.46 -1.55
C SER A 30 -5.95 0.28 -2.28
N PHE A 31 -5.77 1.57 -1.96
CA PHE A 31 -4.69 2.38 -2.52
C PHE A 31 -3.31 1.73 -2.30
N TRP A 32 -3.00 1.26 -1.09
CA TRP A 32 -1.70 0.68 -0.80
C TRP A 32 -1.49 -0.71 -1.40
N ILE A 33 -2.54 -1.51 -1.48
CA ILE A 33 -2.48 -2.84 -2.13
C ILE A 33 -2.26 -2.66 -3.64
N GLU A 34 -2.97 -1.73 -4.29
CA GLU A 34 -2.77 -1.38 -5.69
C GLU A 34 -1.37 -0.82 -5.94
N HIS A 35 -0.89 0.04 -5.05
CA HIS A 35 0.48 0.56 -5.12
C HIS A 35 1.52 -0.58 -5.04
N ASN A 36 1.34 -1.51 -4.10
CA ASN A 36 2.24 -2.66 -3.94
C ASN A 36 2.18 -3.59 -5.15
N ARG A 37 0.98 -3.83 -5.70
CA ARG A 37 0.76 -4.58 -6.94
C ARG A 37 1.46 -3.93 -8.13
N ALA A 38 1.31 -2.62 -8.31
CA ALA A 38 1.95 -1.89 -9.41
C ALA A 38 3.48 -1.95 -9.32
N ASN A 39 4.03 -1.94 -8.11
CA ASN A 39 5.47 -2.03 -7.86
C ASN A 39 6.00 -3.46 -7.72
N LYS A 40 5.13 -4.46 -7.80
CA LYS A 40 5.46 -5.88 -7.65
C LYS A 40 6.17 -6.23 -6.32
N VAL A 41 5.76 -5.60 -5.23
CA VAL A 41 6.28 -5.85 -3.86
C VAL A 41 5.21 -6.43 -2.94
N ASN A 42 5.61 -7.17 -1.89
CA ASN A 42 4.68 -7.70 -0.88
C ASN A 42 3.64 -8.69 -1.43
N PHE A 43 4.05 -9.53 -2.38
CA PHE A 43 3.24 -10.63 -2.90
C PHE A 43 3.45 -11.89 -2.05
N HIS A 44 2.38 -12.36 -1.41
CA HIS A 44 2.39 -13.54 -0.54
C HIS A 44 1.06 -14.29 -0.70
N ASP A 45 1.10 -15.63 -0.66
CA ASP A 45 -0.10 -16.47 -0.76
C ASP A 45 -1.04 -16.08 -1.92
N GLU A 46 -0.43 -15.90 -3.10
CA GLU A 46 -1.10 -15.52 -4.36
C GLU A 46 -1.83 -14.16 -4.34
N ARG A 47 -1.52 -13.29 -3.37
CA ARG A 47 -2.18 -12.00 -3.18
C ARG A 47 -1.20 -10.88 -2.89
N TRP A 48 -1.64 -9.65 -3.13
CA TRP A 48 -0.90 -8.45 -2.78
C TRP A 48 -1.33 -7.96 -1.40
N TRP A 49 -0.35 -7.72 -0.55
CA TRP A 49 -0.61 -7.33 0.83
C TRP A 49 -0.04 -5.95 1.14
N THR A 50 -0.62 -5.30 2.14
CA THR A 50 -0.03 -4.13 2.80
C THR A 50 0.06 -4.39 4.29
N TYR A 51 1.08 -3.87 4.95
CA TYR A 51 1.21 -3.96 6.40
C TYR A 51 0.96 -2.59 7.04
N ASN A 52 0.31 -2.58 8.20
CA ASN A 52 0.22 -1.37 9.00
C ASN A 52 0.02 -1.69 10.48
N SER A 53 0.40 -0.77 11.37
CA SER A 53 0.12 -0.86 12.80
C SER A 53 -1.09 -0.01 13.17
N LEU A 54 -1.80 -0.36 14.24
CA LEU A 54 -2.92 0.45 14.74
C LEU A 54 -2.48 1.89 15.07
N LYS A 55 -1.28 2.07 15.63
CA LYS A 55 -0.71 3.39 15.92
C LYS A 55 -0.43 4.20 14.65
N ALA A 56 0.03 3.56 13.59
CA ALA A 56 0.29 4.24 12.33
C ALA A 56 -1.03 4.66 11.65
N PHE A 57 -2.07 3.84 11.72
CA PHE A 57 -3.42 4.26 11.31
C PHE A 57 -3.91 5.48 12.10
N GLU A 58 -3.74 5.52 13.42
CA GLU A 58 -4.15 6.69 14.24
C GLU A 58 -3.41 7.97 13.83
N LYS A 59 -2.12 7.88 13.47
CA LYS A 59 -1.35 9.02 12.95
C LYS A 59 -1.85 9.49 11.59
N GLN A 60 -2.24 8.57 10.71
CA GLN A 60 -2.78 8.88 9.38
C GLN A 60 -4.21 9.43 9.46
N PHE A 61 -4.98 8.98 10.45
CA PHE A 61 -6.37 9.35 10.67
C PHE A 61 -6.54 9.97 12.07
N PRO A 62 -6.02 11.19 12.32
CA PRO A 62 -5.99 11.79 13.66
C PRO A 62 -7.39 12.13 14.23
N TYR A 63 -8.44 11.99 13.41
CA TYR A 63 -9.84 12.15 13.80
C TYR A 63 -10.51 10.82 14.21
N LEU A 64 -9.78 9.71 14.16
CA LEU A 64 -10.22 8.39 14.60
C LEU A 64 -9.40 7.93 15.80
N THR A 65 -10.07 7.38 16.80
CA THR A 65 -9.40 6.76 17.96
C THR A 65 -8.90 5.35 17.63
N LEU A 66 -7.86 4.88 18.34
CA LEU A 66 -7.42 3.47 18.24
C LEU A 66 -8.54 2.45 18.40
N LYS A 67 -9.50 2.71 19.31
CA LYS A 67 -10.63 1.82 19.56
C LYS A 67 -11.55 1.72 18.35
N GLN A 68 -11.81 2.85 17.68
CA GLN A 68 -12.61 2.89 16.46
C GLN A 68 -11.92 2.18 15.30
N ILE A 69 -10.63 2.43 15.11
CA ILE A 69 -9.81 1.79 14.07
C ILE A 69 -9.81 0.27 14.28
N ARG A 70 -9.46 -0.16 15.50
CA ARG A 70 -9.42 -1.58 15.86
C ARG A 70 -10.77 -2.26 15.64
N GLY A 71 -11.84 -1.67 16.17
CA GLY A 71 -13.18 -2.25 16.05
C GLY A 71 -13.68 -2.29 14.59
N ALA A 72 -13.26 -1.34 13.74
CA ALA A 72 -13.57 -1.38 12.32
C ALA A 72 -12.80 -2.50 11.60
N LEU A 73 -11.49 -2.63 11.85
CA LEU A 73 -10.68 -3.71 11.27
C LEU A 73 -11.17 -5.09 11.70
N GLU A 74 -11.44 -5.29 12.99
CA GLU A 74 -11.97 -6.56 13.52
C GLU A 74 -13.29 -6.95 12.84
N LYS A 75 -14.22 -5.99 12.67
CA LYS A 75 -15.49 -6.22 11.94
C LYS A 75 -15.28 -6.56 10.47
N LEU A 76 -14.28 -5.97 9.82
CA LEU A 76 -13.98 -6.27 8.42
C LEU A 76 -13.40 -7.67 8.26
N VAL A 77 -12.58 -8.12 9.20
CA VAL A 77 -12.06 -9.49 9.23
C VAL A 77 -13.18 -10.48 9.52
N GLU A 78 -14.04 -10.20 10.50
CA GLU A 78 -15.20 -11.04 10.84
C GLU A 78 -16.17 -11.20 9.66
N LYS A 79 -16.39 -10.12 8.89
CA LYS A 79 -17.21 -10.13 7.67
C LYS A 79 -16.50 -10.74 6.45
N ASN A 80 -15.30 -11.28 6.62
CA ASN A 80 -14.47 -11.82 5.54
C ASN A 80 -14.25 -10.80 4.40
N VAL A 81 -14.15 -9.51 4.72
CA VAL A 81 -13.76 -8.45 3.78
C VAL A 81 -12.25 -8.38 3.72
N LEU A 82 -11.60 -8.40 4.88
CA LEU A 82 -10.14 -8.40 5.02
C LEU A 82 -9.63 -9.76 5.49
N LEU A 83 -8.51 -10.17 4.91
CA LEU A 83 -7.66 -11.22 5.41
C LEU A 83 -6.52 -10.60 6.22
N THR A 84 -6.08 -11.29 7.27
CA THR A 84 -4.92 -10.89 8.07
C THR A 84 -3.81 -11.92 7.98
N GLY A 85 -2.57 -11.47 7.95
CA GLY A 85 -1.39 -12.32 7.89
C GLY A 85 -0.21 -11.77 8.70
N HIS A 86 0.82 -12.62 8.82
CA HIS A 86 2.09 -12.28 9.45
C HIS A 86 3.24 -12.82 8.59
N PHE A 87 3.85 -11.96 7.78
CA PHE A 87 4.92 -12.34 6.86
C PHE A 87 6.30 -11.81 7.29
N HIS A 88 6.48 -11.54 8.58
CA HIS A 88 7.75 -11.05 9.13
C HIS A 88 8.62 -12.21 9.65
N GLU A 89 9.93 -12.14 9.41
CA GLU A 89 10.90 -13.06 10.00
C GLU A 89 11.09 -12.80 11.50
N ASN A 90 11.00 -11.53 11.92
CA ASN A 90 11.18 -11.14 13.31
C ASN A 90 9.88 -11.26 14.10
N LYS A 91 9.87 -12.14 15.12
CA LYS A 91 8.72 -12.37 16.01
C LYS A 91 8.32 -11.16 16.86
N TYR A 92 9.20 -10.17 17.03
CA TYR A 92 8.90 -8.95 17.78
C TYR A 92 8.14 -7.91 16.96
N ASP A 93 8.07 -8.09 15.65
CA ASP A 93 7.33 -7.20 14.78
C ASP A 93 5.83 -7.45 14.94
N ARG A 94 5.13 -6.42 15.42
CA ARG A 94 3.68 -6.47 15.71
C ARG A 94 2.83 -5.94 14.57
N ARG A 95 3.42 -5.64 13.41
CA ARG A 95 2.68 -5.18 12.24
C ARG A 95 1.76 -6.30 11.75
N THR A 96 0.54 -5.92 11.42
CA THR A 96 -0.46 -6.82 10.86
C THR A 96 -0.49 -6.58 9.35
N TRP A 97 -0.50 -7.66 8.58
CA TRP A 97 -0.67 -7.59 7.14
C TRP A 97 -2.15 -7.71 6.81
N TYR A 98 -2.58 -6.95 5.82
CA TYR A 98 -3.96 -6.89 5.34
C TYR A 98 -3.99 -7.12 3.83
N ALA A 99 -4.94 -7.93 3.39
CA ALA A 99 -5.32 -8.12 1.99
C ALA A 99 -6.85 -8.21 1.90
N PHE A 100 -7.42 -8.00 0.72
CA PHE A 100 -8.84 -8.23 0.50
C PHE A 100 -9.12 -9.71 0.20
N ALA A 101 -10.18 -10.24 0.80
CA ALA A 101 -10.66 -11.58 0.48
C ALA A 101 -11.20 -11.62 -0.96
N ASP A 102 -11.97 -10.59 -1.34
CA ASP A 102 -12.48 -10.36 -2.70
C ASP A 102 -11.84 -9.10 -3.29
N GLU A 103 -10.75 -9.30 -4.04
CA GLU A 103 -10.01 -8.19 -4.67
C GLU A 103 -10.85 -7.49 -5.76
N THR A 104 -11.75 -8.20 -6.43
CA THR A 104 -12.53 -7.63 -7.56
C THR A 104 -13.52 -6.56 -7.12
N ARG A 105 -13.92 -6.58 -5.84
CA ARG A 105 -14.87 -5.63 -5.27
C ARG A 105 -14.22 -4.37 -4.74
N TYR A 106 -12.99 -4.48 -4.22
CA TYR A 106 -12.36 -3.40 -3.46
C TYR A 106 -11.16 -2.79 -4.17
N LEU A 107 -10.65 -3.43 -5.22
CA LEU A 107 -9.55 -2.91 -6.03
C LEU A 107 -10.04 -2.56 -7.43
N ASP A 108 -9.48 -1.50 -8.01
CA ASP A 108 -9.70 -1.10 -9.38
C ASP A 108 -8.87 -2.00 -10.32
N LEU A 109 -9.27 -3.27 -10.40
CA LEU A 109 -8.66 -4.23 -11.32
C LEU A 109 -9.18 -3.98 -12.72
N GLU A 110 -8.30 -3.53 -13.62
CA GLU A 110 -8.59 -3.57 -15.05
C GLU A 110 -9.04 -5.00 -15.42
N PRO A 111 -10.15 -5.15 -16.17
CA PRO A 111 -10.62 -6.46 -16.58
C PRO A 111 -9.49 -7.12 -17.35
N VAL A 112 -9.04 -8.29 -16.87
CA VAL A 112 -8.10 -9.09 -17.64
C VAL A 112 -8.82 -9.42 -18.95
N ALA A 113 -8.28 -8.93 -20.06
CA ALA A 113 -8.73 -9.38 -21.37
C ALA A 113 -8.38 -10.86 -21.43
N THR A 114 -9.34 -11.73 -21.10
CA THR A 114 -9.22 -13.14 -21.45
C THR A 114 -9.28 -13.17 -22.97
N ASP A 115 -8.12 -13.40 -23.59
CA ASP A 115 -7.97 -13.64 -25.01
C ASP A 115 -8.83 -14.87 -25.39
N LEU A 116 -10.10 -14.64 -25.67
CA LEU A 116 -10.97 -15.62 -26.31
C LEU A 116 -10.62 -15.64 -27.80
N PRO A 117 -10.33 -16.82 -28.38
CA PRO A 117 -10.03 -16.92 -29.80
C PRO A 117 -11.25 -16.47 -30.61
N SER A 118 -10.97 -15.61 -31.58
CA SER A 118 -11.92 -15.10 -32.57
C SER A 118 -12.64 -16.25 -33.28
N GLY A 119 -13.85 -16.56 -32.81
CA GLY A 119 -14.85 -17.30 -33.55
C GLY A 119 -15.78 -16.31 -34.22
N ALA A 120 -15.42 -15.89 -35.43
CA ALA A 120 -16.25 -15.04 -36.28
C ALA A 120 -17.62 -15.68 -36.59
N ASN A 121 -18.61 -14.81 -36.86
CA ASN A 121 -19.91 -14.96 -37.56
C ASN A 121 -21.03 -14.35 -36.68
N GLY A 122 -21.84 -13.36 -37.04
CA GLY A 122 -21.99 -12.52 -38.22
C GLY A 122 -23.22 -11.61 -38.01
N HIS A 123 -23.41 -10.68 -38.95
CA HIS A 123 -24.56 -9.78 -39.18
C HIS A 123 -24.63 -8.42 -38.45
N ALA A 124 -24.39 -7.41 -39.28
CA ALA A 124 -24.52 -5.98 -39.03
C ALA A 124 -25.97 -5.51 -39.13
N VAL A 125 -26.38 -4.54 -38.29
CA VAL A 125 -27.30 -3.47 -38.69
C VAL A 125 -26.90 -2.14 -38.03
N LYS A 126 -26.86 -1.14 -38.91
CA LYS A 126 -26.48 0.28 -38.84
C LYS A 126 -27.33 1.14 -37.89
N GLY A 127 -26.69 2.06 -37.14
CA GLY A 127 -27.40 3.04 -36.30
C GLY A 127 -26.58 4.25 -35.80
N LYS A 128 -26.18 5.14 -36.73
CA LYS A 128 -25.99 6.62 -36.61
C LYS A 128 -25.32 7.26 -35.35
N SER A 129 -24.07 7.66 -35.56
CA SER A 129 -23.34 8.92 -35.27
C SER A 129 -23.95 10.01 -34.35
N VAL A 130 -23.13 10.56 -33.42
CA VAL A 130 -22.45 11.88 -33.55
C VAL A 130 -21.47 12.11 -32.38
N CYS A 131 -20.16 12.16 -32.67
CA CYS A 131 -19.18 12.94 -31.92
C CYS A 131 -18.93 14.22 -32.72
N ARG A 132 -18.94 15.39 -32.09
CA ARG A 132 -18.35 16.61 -32.68
C ARG A 132 -17.18 17.10 -31.84
N GLN A 133 -16.04 17.11 -32.53
CA GLN A 133 -14.72 17.62 -32.20
C GLN A 133 -14.72 19.16 -32.14
N GLY A 134 -13.91 19.72 -31.24
CA GLY A 134 -13.32 21.07 -31.35
C GLY A 134 -11.94 21.02 -30.70
N GLN A 135 -10.94 20.57 -31.45
CA GLN A 135 -9.84 21.37 -32.03
C GLN A 135 -8.65 21.57 -31.07
N MET A 136 -7.53 20.94 -31.46
CA MET A 136 -6.18 21.25 -31.02
C MET A 136 -5.74 22.58 -31.63
N ASP A 137 -5.03 23.39 -30.84
CA ASP A 137 -4.03 24.32 -31.36
C ASP A 137 -2.69 24.09 -30.64
N SER A 138 -1.64 23.97 -31.46
CA SER A 138 -0.23 23.73 -31.12
C SER A 138 0.44 24.94 -30.49
N LEU A 139 1.65 24.69 -29.92
CA LEU A 139 2.78 25.58 -29.55
C LEU A 139 3.10 25.41 -28.04
N THR A 140 4.31 25.16 -27.53
CA THR A 140 5.69 25.32 -28.03
C THR A 140 6.61 24.38 -27.23
N ARG A 141 7.67 23.93 -27.90
CA ARG A 141 8.86 23.24 -27.38
C ARG A 141 9.47 24.00 -26.17
N ALA A 142 9.54 23.34 -25.01
CA ALA A 142 10.44 23.74 -23.93
C ALA A 142 11.05 22.49 -23.29
N ASN A 143 12.36 22.35 -23.46
CA ASN A 143 13.21 21.48 -22.65
C ASN A 143 13.15 21.97 -21.20
N GLY A 144 12.93 21.06 -20.26
CA GLY A 144 13.02 21.39 -18.84
C GLY A 144 12.72 20.17 -17.97
N LEU A 145 13.80 19.50 -17.57
CA LEU A 145 13.95 18.69 -16.35
C LEU A 145 12.69 18.00 -15.82
N ALA A 146 12.59 16.70 -16.06
CA ALA A 146 11.74 15.82 -15.27
C ALA A 146 12.12 15.98 -13.79
N PRO A 147 11.21 16.42 -12.89
CA PRO A 147 11.39 16.13 -11.50
C PRO A 147 11.05 14.64 -11.37
N GLU A 148 12.09 13.84 -11.10
CA GLU A 148 11.96 12.45 -10.74
C GLU A 148 10.73 12.26 -9.85
N GLY A 149 9.77 11.50 -10.38
CA GLY A 149 8.58 11.11 -9.65
C GLY A 149 9.04 10.38 -8.41
N LYS A 150 9.03 11.08 -7.28
CA LYS A 150 9.27 10.49 -5.96
C LYS A 150 8.32 9.31 -5.87
N SER A 151 8.86 8.10 -5.94
CA SER A 151 8.10 6.91 -5.61
C SER A 151 7.46 7.18 -4.25
N LEU A 152 6.13 7.16 -4.19
CA LEU A 152 5.42 7.15 -2.92
C LEU A 152 5.64 5.77 -2.31
N VAL A 153 6.88 5.46 -1.92
CA VAL A 153 7.17 4.32 -1.07
C VAL A 153 6.17 4.38 0.08
N ASN A 154 5.77 3.22 0.60
CA ASN A 154 5.14 3.12 1.90
C ASN A 154 6.17 3.56 2.96
N THR A 155 6.45 4.86 2.96
CA THR A 155 7.46 5.52 3.78
C THR A 155 6.83 5.64 5.13
N ASP A 156 7.04 4.60 5.92
CA ASP A 156 7.11 4.62 7.36
C ASP A 156 7.04 6.05 7.96
N VAL A 157 5.82 6.50 8.30
CA VAL A 157 5.63 7.16 9.60
C VAL A 157 5.68 6.04 10.66
N ASN A 158 6.80 5.33 10.71
CA ASN A 158 7.04 4.14 11.54
C ASN A 158 8.28 4.45 12.40
N THR A 159 8.16 5.49 13.23
CA THR A 159 9.18 5.90 14.20
C THR A 159 9.11 5.07 15.50
N ASP A 160 8.71 3.81 15.43
CA ASP A 160 8.90 2.87 16.53
C ASP A 160 9.60 1.64 15.93
N VAL A 161 10.83 1.39 16.39
CA VAL A 161 11.77 0.33 15.99
C VAL A 161 12.73 0.69 14.84
N ASN A 162 13.56 1.69 15.09
CA ASN A 162 14.97 1.58 14.67
C ASN A 162 15.87 1.90 15.87
N GLN A 163 15.87 1.01 16.86
CA GLN A 163 17.11 0.74 17.57
C GLN A 163 17.80 -0.36 16.78
N MET A 164 18.82 0.03 16.02
CA MET A 164 19.78 -0.86 15.40
C MET A 164 20.26 -1.88 16.44
N VAL A 165 19.78 -3.13 16.35
CA VAL A 165 20.49 -4.25 16.95
C VAL A 165 21.54 -4.65 15.92
N PRO A 166 22.85 -4.51 16.21
CA PRO A 166 23.89 -4.83 15.24
C PRO A 166 23.77 -6.31 14.83
N THR A 167 23.81 -6.57 13.52
CA THR A 167 23.81 -7.91 12.95
C THR A 167 24.88 -8.76 13.63
N ARG A 168 24.63 -10.07 13.81
CA ARG A 168 25.52 -11.03 14.47
C ARG A 168 26.98 -10.97 13.94
N GLU A 169 27.15 -10.60 12.67
CA GLU A 169 28.45 -10.40 12.02
C GLU A 169 29.19 -9.14 12.51
N GLN A 170 28.47 -8.04 12.81
CA GLN A 170 29.06 -6.80 13.32
C GLN A 170 29.44 -6.88 14.81
N HIS A 171 28.74 -7.72 15.59
CA HIS A 171 29.10 -7.98 16.99
C HIS A 171 30.42 -8.75 17.12
N ILE A 172 30.72 -9.65 16.17
CA ILE A 172 31.96 -10.44 16.16
C ILE A 172 33.17 -9.55 15.81
N GLU A 173 33.04 -8.62 14.84
CA GLU A 173 34.12 -7.69 14.51
C GLU A 173 34.44 -6.70 15.65
N LEU A 174 33.45 -6.26 16.41
CA LEU A 174 33.67 -5.36 17.55
C LEU A 174 34.43 -6.07 18.69
N GLN A 175 34.18 -7.36 18.92
CA GLN A 175 34.90 -8.16 19.92
C GLN A 175 36.33 -8.49 19.48
N LEU A 176 36.54 -8.78 18.19
CA LEU A 176 37.86 -9.08 17.63
C LEU A 176 38.77 -7.84 17.50
N SER A 177 38.20 -6.65 17.32
CA SER A 177 38.97 -5.40 17.27
C SER A 177 39.42 -4.92 18.66
N ALA A 178 38.62 -5.14 19.71
CA ALA A 178 39.00 -4.85 21.09
C ALA A 178 40.15 -5.75 21.59
N ALA A 179 40.18 -7.02 21.17
CA ALA A 179 41.23 -7.97 21.55
C ALA A 179 42.63 -7.64 20.96
N ARG A 180 42.71 -6.85 19.87
CA ARG A 180 43.98 -6.45 19.25
C ARG A 180 44.65 -5.24 19.89
N ARG A 181 44.01 -4.59 20.87
CA ARG A 181 44.50 -3.36 21.52
C ARG A 181 45.02 -3.53 22.95
N ALA A 182 45.03 -4.74 23.50
CA ALA A 182 45.62 -4.98 24.81
C ALA A 182 47.17 -5.00 24.71
N PRO A 183 47.91 -4.16 25.45
CA PRO A 183 49.36 -4.25 25.49
C PRO A 183 49.78 -5.57 26.17
N ARG A 184 50.68 -6.33 25.52
CA ARG A 184 51.35 -7.47 26.15
C ARG A 184 52.08 -6.96 27.39
N ARG A 185 51.63 -7.35 28.59
CA ARG A 185 52.45 -7.22 29.80
C ARG A 185 53.68 -8.10 29.61
N LEU A 186 54.84 -7.47 29.51
CA LEU A 186 56.12 -8.15 29.70
C LEU A 186 56.33 -8.39 31.20
N SER A 187 56.89 -9.57 31.48
CA SER A 187 57.34 -10.08 32.79
C SER A 187 58.33 -9.16 33.48
#